data_AF-A0A3B7R0S3-F1
#
_entry.id   AF-A0A3B7R0S3-F1
#
_cell.length_a   1.000
_cell.length_b   1.000
_cell.length_c   1.000
_cell.angle_alpha   90.00
_cell.angle_beta   90.00
_cell.angle_gamma   90.00
#
_symmetry.space_group_name_H-M   'P 1'
#
loop_
_entity.id
_entity.type
_entity.pdbx_description
1 polymer ?
#
loop_
_entity_poly.entity_id
_entity_poly.type
_entity_poly.pdbx_seq_one_letter_code
_entity_poly.pdbx_strand_id
1 'polypeptide(L)'
;MHVQPLEREQLPVAPVACSSLAELIHSLGTRKEVAEAWKVVPRTLALRMQKPETATLEELQRLAVLARLDLPTVFELAYYQMQHPVAVPAPQLGRPKQQH
;
A
#
# COMPACT_ATOMS: atom_id res chain seq x y z
N MET A 1 41.93 -11.44 19.66
CA MET A 1 40.81 -10.47 19.65
C MET A 1 39.84 -10.89 18.56
N HIS A 2 38.60 -11.25 18.92
CA HIS A 2 37.54 -11.55 17.96
C HIS A 2 36.98 -10.23 17.43
N VAL A 3 37.17 -9.96 16.14
CA VAL A 3 36.47 -8.87 15.45
C VAL A 3 35.08 -9.39 15.08
N GLN A 4 34.05 -8.81 15.70
CA GLN A 4 32.66 -9.06 15.31
C GLN A 4 32.46 -8.46 13.90
N PRO A 5 31.83 -9.18 12.96
CA PRO A 5 31.52 -8.61 11.67
C PRO A 5 30.49 -7.50 11.87
N LEU A 6 30.86 -6.29 11.45
CA LEU A 6 29.99 -5.11 11.41
C LEU A 6 28.73 -5.49 10.63
N GLU A 7 27.57 -5.41 11.29
CA GLU A 7 26.27 -5.65 10.67
C GLU A 7 26.19 -4.78 9.42
N ARG A 8 26.02 -5.42 8.25
CA ARG A 8 25.86 -4.71 6.99
C ARG A 8 24.67 -3.78 7.15
N GLU A 9 24.92 -2.46 7.15
CA GLU A 9 23.89 -1.45 6.98
C GLU A 9 23.00 -1.89 5.82
N GLN A 10 21.76 -2.27 6.13
CA GLN A 10 20.75 -2.51 5.13
C GLN A 10 20.50 -1.15 4.47
N LEU A 11 21.16 -0.92 3.34
CA LEU A 11 20.93 0.23 2.48
C LEU A 11 19.42 0.45 2.32
N PRO A 12 18.95 1.71 2.34
CA PRO A 12 17.54 2.00 2.14
C PRO A 12 17.11 1.37 0.82
N VAL A 13 16.13 0.46 0.88
CA VAL A 13 15.42 -0.02 -0.30
C VAL A 13 15.01 1.24 -1.05
N ALA A 14 15.57 1.46 -2.23
CA ALA A 14 15.23 2.59 -3.08
C ALA A 14 13.70 2.67 -3.10
N PRO A 15 13.08 3.84 -2.85
CA PRO A 15 11.65 3.95 -2.91
C PRO A 15 11.27 3.43 -4.28
N VAL A 16 10.53 2.32 -4.30
CA VAL A 16 9.79 1.93 -5.50
C VAL A 16 9.12 3.22 -5.94
N ALA A 17 9.34 3.64 -7.18
CA ALA A 17 8.79 4.88 -7.72
C ALA A 17 7.27 4.75 -7.82
N CYS A 18 6.62 4.66 -6.68
CA CYS A 18 5.19 4.63 -6.51
C CYS A 18 4.73 6.08 -6.71
N SER A 19 3.80 6.26 -7.62
CA SER A 19 3.13 7.53 -7.85
C SER A 19 1.85 7.64 -7.01
N SER A 20 1.39 6.54 -6.39
CA SER A 20 0.15 6.53 -5.63
C SER A 20 0.18 5.60 -4.41
N LEU A 21 -0.74 5.82 -3.46
CA LEU A 21 -0.96 4.95 -2.31
C LEU A 21 -1.33 3.52 -2.76
N ALA A 22 -2.12 3.39 -3.82
CA ALA A 22 -2.50 2.11 -4.39
C ALA A 22 -1.29 1.32 -4.91
N GLU A 23 -0.38 1.98 -5.63
CA GLU A 23 0.87 1.37 -6.11
C GLU A 23 1.77 0.95 -4.96
N LEU A 24 1.88 1.78 -3.92
CA LEU A 24 2.61 1.44 -2.71
C LEU A 24 2.05 0.16 -2.08
N ILE A 25 0.74 0.10 -1.85
CA ILE A 25 0.06 -1.08 -1.27
C ILE A 25 0.27 -2.32 -2.14
N HIS A 26 0.25 -2.17 -3.47
CA HIS A 26 0.54 -3.27 -4.40
C HIS A 26 1.99 -3.76 -4.35
N SER A 27 2.95 -2.87 -4.12
CA SER A 27 4.38 -3.24 -4.01
C SER A 27 4.73 -4.04 -2.74
N LEU A 28 3.88 -3.98 -1.71
CA LEU A 28 4.14 -4.60 -0.41
C LEU A 28 3.84 -6.11 -0.36
N GLY A 29 3.14 -6.64 -1.35
CA GLY A 29 2.87 -8.08 -1.45
C GLY A 29 1.41 -8.39 -1.82
N THR A 30 0.93 -9.56 -1.40
CA THR A 30 -0.43 -9.97 -1.74
C THR A 30 -1.46 -9.18 -0.94
N ARG A 31 -2.66 -9.00 -1.51
CA ARG A 31 -3.76 -8.27 -0.84
C ARG A 31 -4.11 -8.82 0.54
N LYS A 32 -3.97 -10.13 0.74
CA LYS A 32 -4.27 -10.78 2.03
C LYS A 32 -3.21 -10.44 3.08
N GLU A 33 -1.93 -10.64 2.74
CA GLU A 33 -0.81 -10.38 3.65
C GLU A 33 -0.74 -8.90 4.05
N VAL A 34 -0.92 -8.00 3.07
CA VAL A 34 -0.90 -6.56 3.33
C VAL A 34 -2.10 -6.15 4.20
N ALA A 35 -3.29 -6.71 3.98
CA ALA A 35 -4.45 -6.43 4.83
C ALA A 35 -4.22 -6.87 6.29
N GLU A 36 -3.66 -8.07 6.49
CA GLU A 36 -3.32 -8.58 7.82
C GLU A 36 -2.25 -7.72 8.51
N ALA A 37 -1.16 -7.41 7.82
CA ALA A 37 -0.08 -6.57 8.35
C ALA A 37 -0.55 -5.13 8.65
N TRP A 38 -1.42 -4.59 7.80
CA TRP A 38 -2.00 -3.25 7.95
C TRP A 38 -3.16 -3.21 8.97
N LYS A 39 -3.56 -4.37 9.52
CA LYS A 39 -4.65 -4.55 10.49
C LYS A 39 -6.01 -4.06 9.97
N VAL A 40 -6.28 -4.31 8.70
CA VAL A 40 -7.57 -3.99 8.05
C VAL A 40 -8.12 -5.22 7.34
N VAL A 41 -9.42 -5.28 7.10
CA VAL A 41 -9.98 -6.35 6.26
C VAL A 41 -9.69 -6.08 4.78
N PRO A 42 -9.58 -7.10 3.91
CA PRO A 42 -9.25 -6.93 2.49
C PRO A 42 -10.18 -5.95 1.75
N ARG A 43 -11.45 -5.87 2.15
CA ARG A 43 -12.41 -4.89 1.61
C ARG A 43 -12.05 -3.45 1.98
N THR A 44 -11.62 -3.21 3.22
CA THR A 44 -11.18 -1.90 3.69
C THR A 44 -9.89 -1.49 2.99
N LEU A 45 -8.93 -2.41 2.85
CA LEU A 45 -7.73 -2.17 2.05
C LEU A 45 -8.09 -1.75 0.63
N ALA A 46 -8.99 -2.50 -0.03
CA ALA A 46 -9.44 -2.14 -1.38
C ALA A 46 -10.08 -0.74 -1.39
N LEU A 47 -10.94 -0.40 -0.43
CA LEU A 47 -11.53 0.93 -0.29
C LEU A 47 -10.46 2.03 -0.14
N ARG A 48 -9.44 1.84 0.70
CA ARG A 48 -8.35 2.83 0.88
C ARG A 48 -7.53 3.04 -0.39
N MET A 49 -7.36 1.98 -1.18
CA MET A 49 -6.70 2.07 -2.48
C MET A 49 -7.54 2.82 -3.52
N GLN A 50 -8.86 2.94 -3.36
CA GLN A 50 -9.70 3.74 -4.29
C GLN A 50 -9.91 5.16 -3.76
N LYS A 51 -10.03 5.28 -2.43
CA LYS A 51 -10.38 6.48 -1.71
C LYS A 51 -9.39 6.72 -0.56
N PRO A 52 -8.17 7.20 -0.87
CA PRO A 52 -7.12 7.46 0.13
C PRO A 52 -7.58 8.41 1.23
N GLU A 53 -8.49 9.34 0.92
CA GLU A 53 -9.07 10.32 1.85
C GLU A 53 -9.85 9.68 3.01
N THR A 54 -10.22 8.41 2.87
CA THR A 54 -10.93 7.66 3.91
C THR A 54 -9.99 6.98 4.89
N ALA A 55 -8.68 6.94 4.61
CA ALA A 55 -7.68 6.33 5.48
C ALA A 55 -7.48 7.16 6.75
N THR A 56 -7.39 6.49 7.90
CA THR A 56 -7.11 7.18 9.17
C THR A 56 -5.62 7.49 9.30
N LEU A 57 -5.27 8.46 10.13
CA LEU A 57 -3.86 8.75 10.46
C LEU A 57 -3.12 7.51 10.99
N GLU A 58 -3.79 6.71 11.83
CA GLU A 58 -3.23 5.47 12.38
C GLU A 58 -2.98 4.42 11.29
N GLU A 59 -3.89 4.29 10.33
CA GLU A 59 -3.69 3.44 9.15
C GLU A 59 -2.48 3.94 8.34
N LEU A 60 -2.37 5.23 8.04
CA LEU A 60 -1.23 5.78 7.28
C LEU A 60 0.10 5.61 8.02
N GLN A 61 0.13 5.77 9.35
CA GLN A 61 1.31 5.50 10.18
C GLN A 61 1.74 4.03 10.11
N ARG A 62 0.79 3.09 10.22
CA ARG A 62 1.10 1.65 10.06
C ARG A 62 1.65 1.35 8.68
N LEU A 63 1.07 1.95 7.64
CA LEU A 63 1.52 1.75 6.27
C LEU A 63 2.94 2.28 6.06
N ALA A 64 3.27 3.45 6.64
CA ALA A 64 4.62 4.01 6.62
C ALA A 64 5.64 3.04 7.25
N VAL A 65 5.33 2.48 8.42
CA VAL A 65 6.16 1.46 9.07
C VAL A 65 6.31 0.22 8.20
N LEU A 66 5.21 -0.29 7.64
CA LEU A 66 5.21 -1.48 6.79
C LEU A 66 6.06 -1.29 5.53
N ALA A 67 5.98 -0.11 4.92
CA ALA A 67 6.71 0.26 3.72
C ALA A 67 8.14 0.73 3.98
N ARG A 68 8.54 0.89 5.26
CA ARG A 68 9.81 1.54 5.65
C ARG A 68 9.96 2.95 5.05
N LEU A 69 8.85 3.67 4.96
CA LEU A 69 8.78 5.07 4.51
C LEU A 69 8.48 5.98 5.71
N ASP A 70 8.77 7.25 5.57
CA ASP A 70 8.30 8.27 6.48
C ASP A 70 6.83 8.61 6.22
N LEU A 71 6.13 9.05 7.27
CA LEU A 71 4.72 9.39 7.20
C LEU A 71 4.41 10.50 6.16
N PRO A 72 5.21 11.58 6.03
CA PRO A 72 5.03 12.58 4.99
C PRO A 72 5.00 11.99 3.56
N THR A 73 5.93 11.11 3.20
CA THR A 73 5.91 10.44 1.89
C THR A 73 4.62 9.66 1.64
N VAL A 74 4.13 8.92 2.64
CA VAL A 74 2.85 8.20 2.51
C VAL A 74 1.67 9.17 2.35
N PHE A 75 1.70 10.31 3.03
CA PHE A 75 0.70 11.37 2.85
C PHE A 75 0.75 11.98 1.46
N GLU A 76 1.94 12.26 0.92
CA GLU A 76 2.12 12.78 -0.44
C GLU A 76 1.55 11.82 -1.48
N LEU A 77 1.76 10.51 -1.32
CA LEU A 77 1.19 9.48 -2.19
C LEU A 77 -0.34 9.42 -2.11
N ALA A 78 -0.90 9.54 -0.90
CA ALA A 78 -2.36 9.61 -0.71
C ALA A 78 -2.94 10.88 -1.36
N TYR A 79 -2.30 12.03 -1.12
CA TYR A 79 -2.72 13.32 -1.63
C TYR A 79 -2.63 13.41 -3.15
N TYR A 80 -1.52 12.96 -3.73
CA TYR A 80 -1.35 12.88 -5.18
C TYR A 80 -2.44 12.00 -5.80
N GLN A 81 -2.72 10.85 -5.21
CA GLN A 81 -3.79 9.97 -5.71
C GLN A 81 -5.18 10.60 -5.60
N MET A 82 -5.46 11.43 -4.60
CA MET A 82 -6.72 12.18 -4.51
C MET A 82 -6.86 13.20 -5.66
N GLN A 83 -5.74 13.79 -6.10
CA GLN A 83 -5.69 14.70 -7.25
C GLN A 83 -5.70 13.97 -8.59
N HIS A 84 -5.18 12.75 -8.63
CA HIS A 84 -5.05 11.91 -9.80
C HIS A 84 -5.67 10.52 -9.55
N PRO A 85 -7.03 10.41 -9.59
CA PRO A 85 -7.70 9.17 -9.24
C PRO A 85 -7.24 8.02 -10.14
N VAL A 86 -6.69 6.98 -9.54
CA VAL A 86 -6.28 5.77 -10.26
C VAL A 86 -7.52 5.00 -10.68
N ALA A 87 -7.60 4.64 -11.97
CA ALA A 87 -8.64 3.76 -12.47
C ALA A 87 -8.45 2.36 -11.86
N VAL A 88 -9.28 2.01 -10.88
CA VAL A 88 -9.32 0.65 -10.32
C VAL A 88 -9.76 -0.27 -11.46
N PRO A 89 -9.00 -1.31 -11.84
CA PRO A 89 -9.51 -2.30 -12.78
C PRO A 89 -10.78 -2.88 -12.16
N ALA A 90 -11.90 -2.71 -12.87
CA ALA A 90 -13.18 -3.20 -12.41
C ALA A 90 -13.03 -4.67 -11.97
N PRO A 91 -13.61 -5.09 -10.82
CA PRO A 91 -13.73 -6.51 -10.56
C PRO A 91 -14.42 -7.09 -11.80
N GLN A 92 -13.82 -8.11 -12.41
CA GLN A 92 -14.47 -8.84 -13.50
C GLN A 92 -15.76 -9.41 -12.91
N LEU A 93 -16.84 -8.64 -13.01
CA LEU A 93 -18.17 -9.05 -12.62
C LEU A 93 -18.47 -10.19 -13.57
N GLY A 94 -18.39 -11.43 -13.06
CA GLY A 94 -18.92 -12.58 -13.76
C GLY A 94 -20.38 -12.28 -14.04
N ARG A 95 -20.66 -11.76 -15.23
CA ARG A 95 -22.03 -11.63 -15.72
C ARG A 95 -22.57 -13.06 -15.72
N PRO A 96 -23.65 -13.37 -14.99
CA PRO A 96 -24.36 -14.60 -15.29
C PRO A 96 -24.78 -14.49 -16.75
N LYS A 97 -24.31 -15.42 -17.59
CA LYS A 97 -24.88 -15.61 -18.92
C LYS A 97 -26.36 -15.87 -18.67
N GLN A 98 -27.23 -14.93 -19.03
CA GLN A 98 -28.63 -15.27 -19.22
C GLN A 98 -28.64 -16.31 -20.34
N GLN A 99 -28.84 -17.56 -19.96
CA GLN A 99 -29.18 -18.61 -20.91
C GLN A 99 -30.65 -18.46 -21.26
N HIS A 100 -30.90 -18.65 -22.55
CA HIS A 100 -32.17 -18.59 -23.27
C HIS A 100 -33.32 -19.33 -22.59
#